data_AF-A0A6P0YMT2-F1
#
_entry.id   AF-A0A6P0YMT2-F1
#
_cell.length_a   1.000
_cell.length_b   1.000
_cell.length_c   1.000
_cell.angle_alpha   90.00
_cell.angle_beta   90.00
_cell.angle_gamma   90.00
#
_symmetry.space_group_name_H-M   'P 1'
#
loop_
_entity.id
_entity.type
_entity.pdbx_description
1 polymer ?
#
loop_
_entity_poly.entity_id
_entity_poly.type
_entity_poly.pdbx_seq_one_letter_code
_entity_poly.pdbx_strand_id
1 'polypeptide(L)'
;AAAKVLEGAGRVKGVLWICPPTRMDEKQLREEGMYGVFAAAGARTEMPGCSLCMGNQARVEDGVTVFSTSTRNFNNRMGKGARVYLGSAELEAVCALLGRIPSVDEYLEIMKEKVDPFAADLYRYLNFDQIAGFEDEGRVIPLEEMPKIEDILGMPVGVGK
;
A
#
# COMPACT_ATOMS: atom_id res chain seq x y z
N ALA A 1 -7.88 2.87 -5.03
CA ALA A 1 -8.19 2.23 -6.33
C ALA A 1 -8.40 0.72 -6.25
N ALA A 2 -7.42 -0.06 -5.76
CA ALA A 2 -7.52 -1.53 -5.71
C ALA A 2 -8.79 -2.06 -5.03
N ALA A 3 -9.16 -1.51 -3.87
CA ALA A 3 -10.41 -1.90 -3.19
C ALA A 3 -11.65 -1.68 -4.08
N LYS A 4 -11.72 -0.58 -4.84
CA LYS A 4 -12.85 -0.31 -5.74
C LYS A 4 -12.94 -1.29 -6.92
N VAL A 5 -11.80 -1.71 -7.46
CA VAL A 5 -11.77 -2.79 -8.48
C VAL A 5 -12.33 -4.11 -7.92
N LEU A 6 -12.08 -4.39 -6.64
CA LEU A 6 -12.48 -5.63 -5.98
C LEU A 6 -13.89 -5.56 -5.34
N GLU A 7 -14.49 -4.38 -5.26
CA GLU A 7 -15.77 -4.15 -4.58
C GLU A 7 -16.90 -4.94 -5.27
N GLY A 8 -17.59 -5.77 -4.49
CA GLY A 8 -18.68 -6.62 -4.98
C GLY A 8 -18.25 -7.80 -5.85
N ALA A 9 -16.96 -8.00 -6.12
CA ALA A 9 -16.47 -9.10 -6.95
C ALA A 9 -16.44 -10.47 -6.23
N GLY A 10 -16.54 -10.47 -4.89
CA GLY A 10 -16.33 -11.67 -4.08
C GLY A 10 -14.87 -12.13 -4.11
N ARG A 11 -14.62 -13.42 -3.88
CA ARG A 11 -13.27 -13.97 -3.82
C ARG A 11 -12.58 -13.88 -5.18
N VAL A 12 -11.37 -13.32 -5.20
CA VAL A 12 -10.56 -13.20 -6.42
C VAL A 12 -10.10 -14.56 -6.95
N LYS A 13 -9.77 -14.63 -8.24
CA LYS A 13 -9.25 -15.85 -8.88
C LYS A 13 -7.78 -16.11 -8.55
N GLY A 14 -6.99 -15.04 -8.39
CA GLY A 14 -5.59 -15.13 -7.97
C GLY A 14 -5.39 -15.20 -6.46
N VAL A 15 -4.15 -15.41 -6.03
CA VAL A 15 -3.75 -15.21 -4.63
C VAL A 15 -3.38 -13.74 -4.46
N LEU A 16 -4.02 -13.03 -3.52
CA LEU A 16 -3.84 -11.61 -3.31
C LEU A 16 -3.24 -11.31 -1.94
N TRP A 17 -2.19 -10.50 -1.91
CA TRP A 17 -1.54 -10.01 -0.69
C TRP A 17 -1.61 -8.50 -0.66
N ILE A 18 -2.12 -7.93 0.43
CA ILE A 18 -2.25 -6.48 0.62
C ILE A 18 -1.38 -6.08 1.81
N CYS A 19 -0.47 -5.13 1.59
CA CYS A 19 0.40 -4.60 2.63
C CYS A 19 0.40 -3.07 2.56
N PRO A 20 -0.27 -2.36 3.48
CA PRO A 20 -0.14 -0.91 3.56
C PRO A 20 1.29 -0.50 3.92
N PRO A 21 1.76 0.68 3.50
CA PRO A 21 3.14 1.10 3.77
C PRO A 21 3.36 1.57 5.22
N THR A 22 2.34 2.16 5.87
CA THR A 22 2.43 2.62 7.27
C THR A 22 1.19 2.23 8.10
N ARG A 23 1.31 2.35 9.43
CA ARG A 23 0.19 2.16 10.37
C ARG A 23 -0.91 3.20 10.19
N MET A 24 -0.57 4.40 9.72
CA MET A 24 -1.53 5.47 9.48
C MET A 24 -2.40 5.15 8.26
N ASP A 25 -1.78 4.62 7.19
CA ASP A 25 -2.53 4.12 6.02
C ASP A 25 -3.44 2.96 6.41
N GLU A 26 -2.94 2.01 7.20
CA GLU A 26 -3.76 0.90 7.71
C GLU A 26 -4.98 1.39 8.49
N LYS A 27 -4.78 2.33 9.42
CA LYS A 27 -5.86 2.90 10.25
C LYS A 27 -6.92 3.55 9.36
N GLN A 28 -6.52 4.45 8.46
CA GLN A 28 -7.43 5.14 7.55
C GLN A 28 -8.21 4.15 6.66
N LEU A 29 -7.53 3.18 6.07
CA LEU A 29 -8.16 2.16 5.21
C LEU A 29 -9.14 1.27 5.96
N ARG A 30 -8.92 1.03 7.26
CA ARG A 30 -9.87 0.31 8.12
C ARG A 30 -11.09 1.16 8.45
N GLU A 31 -10.89 2.42 8.80
CA GLU A 31 -11.96 3.39 9.10
C GLU A 31 -12.86 3.63 7.87
N GLU A 32 -12.28 3.70 6.68
CA GLU A 32 -13.01 3.83 5.41
C GLU A 32 -13.64 2.51 4.92
N GLY A 33 -13.45 1.39 5.63
CA GLY A 33 -14.06 0.10 5.31
C GLY A 33 -13.38 -0.69 4.19
N MET A 34 -12.26 -0.21 3.65
CA MET A 34 -11.53 -0.87 2.55
C MET A 34 -11.01 -2.27 2.93
N TYR A 35 -10.67 -2.47 4.21
CA TYR A 35 -10.29 -3.78 4.74
C TYR A 35 -11.41 -4.83 4.65
N GLY A 36 -12.68 -4.42 4.75
CA GLY A 36 -13.82 -5.31 4.54
C GLY A 36 -13.88 -5.82 3.10
N VAL A 37 -13.56 -4.96 2.13
CA VAL A 37 -13.48 -5.33 0.72
C VAL A 37 -12.34 -6.30 0.47
N PHE A 38 -11.15 -6.04 1.03
CA PHE A 38 -10.01 -6.95 0.92
C PHE A 38 -10.30 -8.32 1.56
N ALA A 39 -10.99 -8.35 2.70
CA ALA A 39 -11.41 -9.60 3.34
C ALA A 39 -12.42 -10.38 2.46
N ALA A 40 -13.42 -9.69 1.90
CA ALA A 40 -14.38 -10.30 0.98
C ALA A 40 -13.72 -10.83 -0.30
N ALA A 41 -12.67 -10.15 -0.77
CA ALA A 41 -11.83 -10.60 -1.87
C ALA A 41 -11.00 -11.85 -1.54
N GLY A 42 -10.89 -12.24 -0.27
CA GLY A 42 -10.04 -13.33 0.19
C GLY A 42 -8.55 -12.95 0.21
N ALA A 43 -8.24 -11.65 0.28
CA ALA A 43 -6.88 -11.16 0.35
C ALA A 43 -6.24 -11.47 1.70
N ARG A 44 -4.95 -11.82 1.68
CA ARG A 44 -4.11 -11.86 2.87
C ARG A 44 -3.61 -10.45 3.17
N THR A 45 -3.99 -9.90 4.31
CA THR A 45 -3.49 -8.59 4.77
C THR A 45 -2.29 -8.77 5.67
N GLU A 46 -1.20 -8.07 5.35
CA GLU A 46 0.04 -8.07 6.12
C GLU A 46 0.12 -6.84 7.02
N MET A 47 0.93 -6.92 8.08
CA MET A 47 1.24 -5.74 8.89
C MET A 47 2.00 -4.71 8.06
N PRO A 48 1.86 -3.40 8.36
CA PRO A 48 2.52 -2.36 7.60
C PRO A 48 4.04 -2.53 7.53
N GLY A 49 4.61 -2.48 6.32
CA GLY A 49 6.04 -2.67 6.09
C GLY A 49 6.38 -3.13 4.68
N CYS A 50 7.58 -3.71 4.51
CA CYS A 50 8.06 -4.14 3.18
C CYS A 50 7.46 -5.46 2.68
N SER A 51 6.98 -6.33 3.59
CA SER A 51 6.39 -7.63 3.26
C SER A 51 7.20 -8.40 2.19
N LEU A 52 6.55 -8.82 1.10
CA LEU A 52 7.12 -9.61 0.01
C LEU A 52 8.16 -8.85 -0.83
N CYS A 53 8.22 -7.51 -0.77
CA CYS A 53 9.12 -6.70 -1.60
C CYS A 53 10.59 -7.09 -1.42
N MET A 54 10.98 -7.43 -0.18
CA MET A 54 12.34 -7.84 0.12
C MET A 54 12.57 -9.35 -0.04
N GLY A 55 11.54 -10.16 0.21
CA GLY A 55 11.60 -11.62 0.15
C GLY A 55 12.49 -12.27 1.22
N ASN A 56 12.77 -11.55 2.31
CA ASN A 56 13.58 -12.01 3.45
C ASN A 56 12.76 -12.70 4.55
N GLN A 57 11.43 -12.54 4.55
CA GLN A 57 10.51 -13.14 5.52
C GLN A 57 9.45 -13.95 4.76
N ALA A 58 8.30 -13.34 4.45
CA ALA A 58 7.29 -13.93 3.60
C ALA A 58 7.81 -14.08 2.16
N ARG A 59 7.50 -15.22 1.54
CA ARG A 59 7.85 -15.55 0.17
C ARG A 59 6.65 -16.17 -0.54
N VAL A 60 6.57 -15.96 -1.85
CA VAL A 60 5.61 -16.66 -2.69
C VAL A 60 6.01 -18.12 -2.87
N GLU A 61 5.07 -18.95 -3.30
CA GLU A 61 5.32 -20.35 -3.66
C GLU A 61 6.35 -20.47 -4.81
N ASP A 62 7.01 -21.61 -4.87
CA ASP A 62 8.05 -21.85 -5.88
C ASP A 62 7.46 -21.95 -7.30
N GLY A 63 8.12 -21.31 -8.26
CA GLY A 63 7.76 -21.38 -9.69
C GLY A 63 6.51 -20.60 -10.12
N VAL A 64 5.88 -19.85 -9.21
CA VAL A 64 4.66 -19.10 -9.53
C VAL A 64 4.93 -17.83 -10.35
N THR A 65 3.89 -17.35 -11.02
CA THR A 65 3.89 -16.03 -11.66
C THR A 65 3.27 -15.01 -10.71
N VAL A 66 3.95 -13.88 -10.51
CA VAL A 66 3.53 -12.82 -9.59
C VAL A 66 3.39 -11.52 -10.39
N PHE A 67 2.29 -10.80 -10.15
CA PHE A 67 2.18 -9.39 -10.50
C PHE A 67 2.35 -8.59 -9.22
N SER A 68 3.20 -7.56 -9.23
CA SER A 68 3.65 -6.89 -8.01
C SER A 68 3.82 -5.39 -8.22
N THR A 69 3.28 -4.60 -7.31
CA THR A 69 3.55 -3.15 -7.15
C THR A 69 4.88 -2.81 -6.47
N SER A 70 5.70 -3.80 -6.11
CA SER A 70 7.04 -3.58 -5.56
C SER A 70 8.02 -2.97 -6.56
N THR A 71 9.24 -2.69 -6.12
CA THR A 71 10.23 -1.95 -6.92
C THR A 71 11.18 -2.84 -7.74
N ARG A 72 11.22 -4.16 -7.51
CA ARG A 72 12.25 -5.05 -8.07
C ARG A 72 11.70 -6.44 -8.39
N ASN A 73 12.10 -6.99 -9.53
CA ASN A 73 11.68 -8.31 -10.02
C ASN A 73 12.84 -9.27 -10.32
N PHE A 74 13.98 -9.14 -9.64
CA PHE A 74 15.12 -10.02 -9.85
C PHE A 74 14.78 -11.49 -9.59
N ASN A 75 15.45 -12.40 -10.31
CA ASN A 75 15.30 -13.84 -10.11
C ASN A 75 15.47 -14.22 -8.64
N ASN A 76 14.55 -15.05 -8.13
CA ASN A 76 14.50 -15.53 -6.75
C ASN A 76 14.23 -14.46 -5.67
N ARG A 77 13.92 -13.21 -6.05
CA ARG A 77 13.65 -12.12 -5.10
C ARG A 77 12.46 -12.41 -4.20
N MET A 78 11.29 -12.66 -4.78
CA MET A 78 10.05 -12.88 -4.02
C MET A 78 9.81 -14.35 -3.66
N GLY A 79 10.39 -15.28 -4.42
CA GLY A 79 10.21 -16.73 -4.26
C GLY A 79 11.10 -17.48 -5.27
N LYS A 80 11.43 -18.74 -5.00
CA LYS A 80 12.36 -19.49 -5.86
C LYS A 80 11.71 -19.79 -7.20
N GLY A 81 12.39 -19.45 -8.30
CA GLY A 81 11.86 -19.64 -9.64
C GLY A 81 10.62 -18.80 -9.97
N ALA A 82 10.24 -17.84 -9.11
CA ALA A 82 9.08 -16.99 -9.36
C ALA A 82 9.35 -16.02 -10.52
N ARG A 83 8.35 -15.85 -11.39
CA ARG A 83 8.38 -14.87 -12.48
C ARG A 83 7.58 -13.64 -12.08
N VAL A 84 8.26 -12.52 -11.86
CA VAL A 84 7.67 -11.31 -11.29
C VAL A 84 7.51 -10.22 -12.36
N TYR A 85 6.29 -9.74 -12.52
CA TYR A 85 5.92 -8.60 -13.37
C TYR A 85 5.63 -7.40 -12.47
N LEU A 86 6.12 -6.23 -12.88
CA LEU A 86 5.91 -4.98 -12.16
C LEU A 86 4.84 -4.13 -12.85
N GLY A 87 4.02 -3.46 -12.06
CA GLY A 87 3.00 -2.55 -12.58
C GLY A 87 2.26 -1.80 -11.48
N SER A 88 1.15 -1.14 -11.85
CA SER A 88 0.36 -0.32 -10.94
C SER A 88 -0.58 -1.15 -10.05
N ALA A 89 -1.08 -0.52 -8.98
CA ALA A 89 -2.01 -1.16 -8.04
C ALA A 89 -3.38 -1.43 -8.68
N GLU A 90 -3.81 -0.57 -9.59
CA GLU A 90 -5.01 -0.76 -10.41
C GLU A 90 -4.91 -2.04 -11.24
N LEU A 91 -3.81 -2.19 -11.98
CA LEU A 91 -3.59 -3.36 -12.83
C LEU A 91 -3.36 -4.63 -11.99
N GLU A 92 -2.71 -4.53 -10.83
CA GLU A 92 -2.57 -5.66 -9.90
C GLU A 92 -3.94 -6.15 -9.42
N ALA A 93 -4.85 -5.24 -9.05
CA ALA A 93 -6.20 -5.60 -8.63
C ALA A 93 -7.01 -6.28 -9.76
N VAL A 94 -6.88 -5.79 -10.99
CA VAL A 94 -7.49 -6.44 -12.17
C VAL A 94 -6.87 -7.81 -12.42
N CYS A 95 -5.54 -7.94 -12.31
CA CYS A 95 -4.85 -9.23 -12.43
C CYS A 95 -5.33 -10.23 -11.37
N ALA A 96 -5.51 -9.80 -10.13
CA ALA A 96 -6.02 -10.63 -9.05
C ALA A 96 -7.45 -11.09 -9.34
N LEU A 97 -8.32 -10.16 -9.76
CA LEU A 97 -9.71 -10.44 -10.12
C LEU A 97 -9.82 -11.48 -11.24
N LEU A 98 -9.02 -11.33 -12.30
CA LEU A 98 -9.07 -12.21 -13.48
C LEU A 98 -8.23 -13.48 -13.34
N GLY A 99 -7.23 -13.49 -12.45
CA GLY A 99 -6.26 -14.59 -12.30
C GLY A 99 -5.20 -14.62 -13.41
N ARG A 100 -5.12 -13.57 -14.24
CA ARG A 100 -4.15 -13.40 -15.34
C ARG A 100 -3.96 -11.93 -15.66
N ILE A 101 -2.91 -11.61 -16.40
CA ILE A 101 -2.74 -10.26 -16.97
C ILE A 101 -3.86 -10.04 -18.02
N PRO A 102 -4.64 -8.94 -17.91
CA PRO A 102 -5.73 -8.62 -18.85
C PRO A 102 -5.22 -8.18 -20.21
N SER A 103 -6.10 -8.17 -21.22
CA SER A 103 -5.90 -7.33 -22.41
C SER A 103 -6.06 -5.84 -22.06
N VAL A 104 -5.66 -4.96 -22.98
CA VAL A 104 -5.85 -3.51 -22.81
C VAL A 104 -7.34 -3.17 -22.70
N ASP A 105 -8.19 -3.77 -23.55
CA ASP A 105 -9.62 -3.49 -23.57
C ASP A 105 -10.30 -3.94 -22.27
N GLU A 106 -9.96 -5.14 -21.77
CA GLU A 106 -10.48 -5.65 -20.49
C GLU A 106 -10.08 -4.74 -19.32
N TYR A 107 -8.84 -4.26 -19.31
CA TYR A 107 -8.36 -3.33 -18.29
C TYR A 107 -9.15 -2.02 -18.35
N LEU A 108 -9.26 -1.39 -19.52
CA LEU A 108 -9.94 -0.11 -19.68
C LEU A 108 -11.43 -0.19 -19.33
N GLU A 109 -12.11 -1.29 -19.69
CA GLU A 109 -13.51 -1.51 -19.34
C GLU A 109 -13.72 -1.57 -17.83
N ILE A 110 -12.90 -2.36 -17.11
CA ILE A 110 -12.99 -2.48 -15.65
C ILE A 110 -12.68 -1.14 -14.97
N MET A 111 -11.66 -0.41 -15.45
CA MET A 111 -11.30 0.90 -14.88
C MET A 111 -12.43 1.92 -15.06
N LYS A 112 -13.02 1.98 -16.26
CA LYS A 112 -14.15 2.85 -16.56
C LYS A 112 -15.37 2.56 -15.71
N GLU A 113 -15.64 1.29 -15.42
CA GLU A 113 -16.78 0.90 -14.59
C GLU A 113 -16.53 1.14 -13.10
N LYS A 114 -15.37 0.69 -12.59
CA LYS A 114 -15.13 0.55 -11.15
C LYS A 114 -14.37 1.72 -10.53
N VAL A 115 -13.56 2.44 -11.30
CA VAL A 115 -12.60 3.42 -10.76
C VAL A 115 -12.93 4.84 -11.21
N ASP A 116 -13.13 5.07 -12.51
CA ASP A 116 -13.37 6.40 -13.08
C ASP A 116 -14.52 7.16 -12.41
N PRO A 117 -15.66 6.55 -12.03
CA PRO A 117 -16.75 7.25 -11.35
C PRO A 117 -16.36 7.85 -10.00
N PHE A 118 -15.28 7.37 -9.39
CA PHE A 118 -14.81 7.78 -8.06
C PHE A 118 -13.46 8.50 -8.11
N ALA A 119 -12.90 8.76 -9.31
CA ALA A 119 -11.54 9.28 -9.46
C ALA A 119 -11.30 10.60 -8.70
N ALA A 120 -12.32 11.44 -8.54
CA ALA A 120 -12.23 12.70 -7.80
C ALA A 120 -11.93 12.51 -6.31
N ASP A 121 -12.48 11.45 -5.69
CA ASP A 121 -12.41 11.22 -4.25
C ASP A 121 -11.42 10.11 -3.86
N LEU A 122 -11.02 9.29 -4.83
CA LEU A 122 -10.22 8.09 -4.61
C LEU A 122 -8.73 8.38 -4.38
N TYR A 123 -8.20 9.42 -5.02
CA TYR A 123 -6.77 9.75 -4.99
C TYR A 123 -6.46 10.89 -4.02
N ARG A 124 -6.92 10.73 -2.77
CA ARG A 124 -6.63 11.65 -1.67
C ARG A 124 -5.41 11.15 -0.89
N TYR A 125 -4.52 12.08 -0.55
CA TYR A 125 -3.36 11.80 0.30
C TYR A 125 -3.72 12.00 1.77
N LEU A 126 -2.97 11.34 2.66
CA LEU A 126 -3.02 11.59 4.10
C LEU A 126 -2.29 12.90 4.42
N ASN A 127 -3.04 13.98 4.57
CA ASN A 127 -2.56 15.27 5.07
C ASN A 127 -2.83 15.35 6.57
N PHE A 128 -1.82 15.08 7.41
CA PHE A 128 -1.98 14.98 8.87
C PHE A 128 -2.48 16.28 9.52
N ASP A 129 -2.15 17.44 8.94
CA ASP A 129 -2.63 18.76 9.33
C ASP A 129 -4.14 18.95 9.08
N GLN A 130 -4.74 18.14 8.22
CA GLN A 130 -6.16 18.19 7.86
C GLN A 130 -7.00 17.15 8.62
N ILE A 131 -6.35 16.30 9.43
CA ILE A 131 -7.02 15.27 10.23
C ILE A 131 -7.40 15.88 11.58
N ALA A 132 -8.70 16.00 11.83
CA ALA A 132 -9.22 16.54 13.08
C ALA A 132 -8.69 15.75 14.29
N GLY A 133 -8.09 16.45 15.25
CA GLY A 133 -7.56 15.86 16.49
C GLY A 133 -6.22 15.13 16.34
N PHE A 134 -5.54 15.22 15.19
CA PHE A 134 -4.23 14.58 15.03
C PHE A 134 -3.15 15.20 15.92
N GLU A 135 -3.21 16.52 16.14
CA GLU A 135 -2.28 17.26 17.02
C GLU A 135 -2.38 16.78 18.48
N ASP A 136 -3.58 16.36 18.90
CA ASP A 136 -3.86 15.89 20.25
C ASP A 136 -3.32 14.47 20.53
N GLU A 137 -2.83 13.74 19.51
CA GLU A 137 -2.26 12.39 19.66
C GLU A 137 -0.83 12.40 20.26
N GLY A 138 -0.32 13.56 20.70
CA GLY A 138 1.01 13.68 21.34
C GLY A 138 2.18 13.46 20.38
N ARG A 139 1.94 13.60 19.07
CA ARG A 139 2.93 13.44 17.99
C ARG A 139 3.45 14.76 17.45
N VAL A 140 2.84 15.87 17.89
CA VAL A 140 3.23 17.23 17.53
C VAL A 140 3.83 17.87 18.78
N ILE A 141 5.05 18.40 18.64
CA ILE A 141 5.72 19.13 19.70
C ILE A 141 5.62 20.61 19.34
N PRO A 142 5.05 21.47 20.21
CA PRO A 142 5.08 22.92 20.01
C PRO A 142 6.51 23.43 19.83
N LEU A 143 6.69 24.48 19.03
CA LEU A 143 8.02 25.07 18.78
C LEU A 143 8.70 25.51 20.09
N GLU A 144 7.90 25.93 21.07
CA GLU A 144 8.34 26.34 22.39
C GLU A 144 8.86 25.18 23.24
N GLU A 145 8.39 23.96 22.95
CA GLU A 145 8.78 22.72 23.63
C GLU A 145 9.83 21.93 22.84
N MET A 146 10.23 22.40 21.65
CA MET A 146 11.28 21.76 20.87
C MET A 146 12.61 21.84 21.63
N PRO A 147 13.25 20.69 21.94
CA PRO A 147 14.54 20.69 22.62
C PRO A 147 15.57 21.43 21.76
N LYS A 148 16.38 22.27 22.39
CA LYS A 148 17.46 22.96 21.67
C LYS A 148 18.44 21.92 21.15
N ILE A 149 18.99 22.16 19.97
CA ILE A 149 19.93 21.23 19.35
C ILE A 149 21.18 20.98 20.23
N GLU A 150 21.55 21.96 21.05
CA GLU A 150 22.63 21.87 22.04
C GLU A 150 22.30 20.84 23.14
N ASP A 151 21.03 20.77 23.56
CA ASP A 151 20.54 19.84 24.58
C ASP A 151 20.44 18.41 24.04
N ILE A 152 20.09 18.26 22.74
CA ILE A 152 20.04 16.95 22.08
C ILE A 152 21.45 16.38 21.86
N LEU A 153 22.37 17.22 21.40
CA LEU A 153 23.73 16.79 21.04
C LEU A 153 24.68 16.75 22.24
N GLY A 154 24.28 17.32 23.39
CA GLY A 154 25.11 17.41 24.60
C GLY A 154 26.38 18.23 24.40
N MET A 155 26.41 19.08 23.37
CA MET A 155 27.57 19.88 22.98
C MET A 155 27.11 21.24 22.45
N PRO A 156 27.81 22.34 22.76
CA PRO A 156 27.48 23.64 22.22
C PRO A 156 27.62 23.61 20.69
N VAL A 157 26.59 24.06 19.97
CA VAL A 157 26.70 24.26 18.52
C VAL A 157 27.54 25.51 18.32
N GLY A 158 28.72 25.33 17.72
CA GLY A 158 29.68 26.41 17.53
C GLY A 158 29.02 27.58 16.81
N VAL A 159 29.03 28.75 17.45
CA VAL A 159 28.64 30.02 16.81
C VAL A 159 29.59 30.23 15.65
N GLY A 160 29.11 30.00 14.43
CA GLY A 160 29.86 30.33 13.22
C GLY A 160 30.31 31.79 13.28
N LYS A 161 31.57 32.04 12.93
CA LYS A 161 32.07 33.38 12.64
C LYS A 161 31.36 33.96 11.42
#